data_AF-A0A2N2Y7K5-F1
#
_entry.id   AF-A0A2N2Y7K5-F1
#
_cell.length_a   1.000
_cell.length_b   1.000
_cell.length_c   1.000
_cell.angle_alpha   90.00
_cell.angle_beta   90.00
_cell.angle_gamma   90.00
#
_symmetry.space_group_name_H-M   'P 1'
#
loop_
_entity.id
_entity.type
_entity.pdbx_description
1 polymer ?
#
loop_
_entity_poly.entity_id
_entity_poly.type
_entity_poly.pdbx_seq_one_letter_code
_entity_poly.pdbx_strand_id
1 'polypeptide(L)'
;MKNLIILTFVIFLAGKKTQAQHCPYDFASIIVVSIHEKDSSKNIPNLKLTLVDSSGNAVLDRNEKEIVFWQNPEKTTFEGYIDNNNPAQNEKIRFPFAKDNYVWVCSIYFSLDDYYLKIEKIGDIPQYRLPDYKLIKLYEVDKFHLCDSYKNEDYHKDFGSRRLYKPIEIIIDKI
;
A
#
# COMPACT_ATOMS: atom_id res chain seq x y z
N MET A 1 -4.27 -59.18 0.93
CA MET A 1 -5.13 -58.18 0.24
C MET A 1 -5.42 -56.93 1.08
N LYS A 2 -5.79 -57.04 2.38
CA LYS A 2 -5.99 -55.87 3.27
C LYS A 2 -4.78 -54.91 3.35
N ASN A 3 -3.56 -55.46 3.44
CA ASN A 3 -2.34 -54.65 3.60
C ASN A 3 -1.95 -53.89 2.31
N LEU A 4 -2.40 -54.35 1.14
CA LEU A 4 -2.14 -53.70 -0.15
C LEU A 4 -3.02 -52.45 -0.31
N ILE A 5 -4.28 -52.51 0.14
CA ILE A 5 -5.24 -51.39 0.08
C ILE A 5 -4.80 -50.24 0.98
N ILE A 6 -4.25 -50.55 2.15
CA ILE A 6 -3.73 -49.55 3.10
C ILE A 6 -2.53 -48.81 2.50
N LEU A 7 -1.64 -49.53 1.79
CA LEU A 7 -0.46 -48.94 1.16
C LEU A 7 -0.84 -47.98 0.02
N THR A 8 -1.86 -48.33 -0.79
CA THR A 8 -2.36 -47.46 -1.87
C THR A 8 -3.02 -46.19 -1.33
N PHE A 9 -3.68 -46.25 -0.17
CA PHE A 9 -4.33 -45.08 0.46
C PHE A 9 -3.31 -44.07 1.01
N VAL A 10 -2.18 -44.55 1.56
CA VAL A 10 -1.11 -43.67 2.09
C VAL A 10 -0.38 -42.91 0.97
N ILE A 11 -0.17 -43.55 -0.19
CA ILE A 11 0.49 -42.91 -1.35
C ILE A 11 -0.40 -41.81 -1.95
N PHE A 12 -1.74 -41.97 -1.91
CA PHE A 12 -2.67 -40.96 -2.41
C PHE A 12 -2.72 -39.69 -1.55
N LEU A 13 -2.44 -39.81 -0.24
CA LEU A 13 -2.37 -38.66 0.68
C LEU A 13 -1.03 -37.91 0.60
N ALA A 14 0.06 -38.60 0.26
CA ALA A 14 1.40 -38.00 0.15
C ALA A 14 1.60 -37.15 -1.12
N GLY A 15 0.69 -37.22 -2.10
CA GLY A 15 0.78 -36.51 -3.38
C GLY A 15 0.30 -35.05 -3.36
N LYS A 16 -0.20 -34.54 -2.23
CA LYS A 16 -0.54 -33.11 -2.13
C LYS A 16 0.74 -32.30 -1.99
N LYS A 17 1.30 -31.88 -3.14
CA LYS A 17 2.28 -30.80 -3.17
C LYS A 17 1.65 -29.61 -2.44
N THR A 18 2.13 -29.32 -1.25
CA THR A 18 1.89 -28.06 -0.57
C THR A 18 2.56 -27.00 -1.43
N GLN A 19 1.82 -26.44 -2.41
CA GLN A 19 2.22 -25.15 -2.93
C GLN A 19 2.14 -24.22 -1.73
N ALA A 20 3.30 -23.72 -1.29
CA ALA A 20 3.33 -22.69 -0.28
C ALA A 20 2.40 -21.57 -0.79
N GLN A 21 1.36 -21.27 -0.01
CA GLN A 21 0.43 -20.19 -0.30
C GLN A 21 1.18 -18.88 -0.05
N HIS A 22 2.03 -18.50 -1.01
CA HIS A 22 2.70 -17.22 -1.01
C HIS A 22 1.72 -16.19 -1.54
N CYS A 23 1.46 -15.15 -0.75
CA CYS A 23 0.66 -14.02 -1.21
C CYS A 23 1.42 -13.30 -2.32
N PRO A 24 0.76 -12.78 -3.36
CA PRO A 24 1.43 -12.00 -4.40
C PRO A 24 2.18 -10.77 -3.89
N TYR A 25 1.90 -10.30 -2.68
CA TYR A 25 2.67 -9.27 -2.01
C TYR A 25 3.29 -9.72 -0.69
N ASP A 26 3.70 -10.98 -0.62
CA ASP A 26 4.65 -11.39 0.40
C ASP A 26 5.81 -10.37 0.46
N PHE A 27 6.16 -9.96 1.68
CA PHE A 27 7.20 -8.97 1.94
C PHE A 27 6.94 -7.56 1.40
N ALA A 28 5.68 -7.19 1.11
CA ALA A 28 5.31 -5.80 0.83
C ALA A 28 4.55 -5.13 2.00
N SER A 29 4.67 -3.82 2.04
CA SER A 29 3.87 -2.92 2.86
C SER A 29 3.30 -1.81 1.99
N ILE A 30 2.26 -1.14 2.48
CA ILE A 30 1.66 0.03 1.88
C ILE A 30 1.64 1.15 2.91
N ILE A 31 1.93 2.37 2.48
CA ILE A 31 1.69 3.58 3.26
C ILE A 31 0.51 4.28 2.62
N VAL A 32 -0.45 4.72 3.44
CA VAL A 32 -1.66 5.38 2.96
C VAL A 32 -1.78 6.76 3.59
N VAL A 33 -2.04 7.77 2.77
CA VAL A 33 -2.11 9.17 3.17
C VAL A 33 -3.45 9.74 2.78
N SER A 34 -4.24 10.15 3.77
CA SER A 34 -5.53 10.82 3.58
C SER A 34 -5.35 12.33 3.77
N ILE A 35 -5.65 13.10 2.73
CA ILE A 35 -5.49 14.55 2.73
C ILE A 35 -6.83 15.20 2.48
N HIS A 36 -7.44 15.80 3.49
CA HIS A 36 -8.81 16.32 3.37
C HIS A 36 -9.03 17.61 4.16
N GLU A 37 -10.18 18.25 3.92
CA GLU A 37 -10.62 19.39 4.73
C GLU A 37 -11.18 18.89 6.08
N LYS A 38 -11.18 19.75 7.11
CA LYS A 38 -11.60 19.41 8.49
C LYS A 38 -12.98 18.75 8.57
N ASP A 39 -13.92 19.16 7.72
CA ASP A 39 -15.31 18.69 7.72
C ASP A 39 -15.66 17.83 6.49
N SER A 40 -14.64 17.40 5.74
CA SER A 40 -14.79 16.57 4.53
C SER A 40 -14.01 15.27 4.69
N SER A 41 -14.60 14.15 4.32
CA SER A 41 -13.87 12.88 4.21
C SER A 41 -13.34 12.62 2.80
N LYS A 42 -13.47 13.60 1.88
CA LYS A 42 -13.01 13.47 0.49
C LYS A 42 -11.55 13.90 0.39
N ASN A 43 -10.74 13.09 -0.29
CA ASN A 43 -9.35 13.40 -0.51
C ASN A 43 -9.21 14.59 -1.48
N ILE A 44 -8.24 15.46 -1.22
CA ILE A 44 -7.93 16.62 -2.08
C ILE A 44 -7.12 16.11 -3.28
N PRO A 45 -7.62 16.28 -4.52
CA PRO A 45 -6.94 15.77 -5.72
C PRO A 45 -5.77 16.69 -6.12
N ASN A 46 -5.01 16.24 -7.13
CA ASN A 46 -3.94 17.01 -7.80
C ASN A 46 -2.79 17.46 -6.88
N LEU A 47 -2.50 16.68 -5.83
CA LEU A 47 -1.29 16.82 -5.02
C LEU A 47 -0.21 15.85 -5.51
N LYS A 48 1.04 16.33 -5.52
CA LYS A 48 2.23 15.49 -5.68
C LYS A 48 2.76 15.15 -4.29
N LEU A 49 2.85 13.86 -4.00
CA LEU A 49 3.37 13.35 -2.74
C LEU A 49 4.67 12.60 -3.04
N THR A 50 5.79 13.13 -2.55
CA THR A 50 7.13 12.58 -2.84
C THR A 50 7.78 12.15 -1.54
N LEU A 51 8.42 10.98 -1.54
CA LEU A 51 9.28 10.57 -0.44
C LEU A 51 10.60 11.36 -0.50
N VAL A 52 10.98 11.99 0.61
CA VAL A 52 12.19 12.81 0.70
C VAL A 52 13.01 12.50 1.94
N ASP A 53 14.29 12.87 1.91
CA ASP A 53 15.17 12.86 3.09
C ASP A 53 14.86 14.01 4.06
N SER A 54 15.62 14.10 5.16
CA SER A 54 15.49 15.18 6.16
C SER A 54 15.80 16.59 5.64
N SER A 55 16.49 16.69 4.50
CA SER A 55 16.82 17.96 3.84
C SER A 55 15.79 18.34 2.76
N GLY A 56 14.81 17.46 2.48
CA GLY A 56 13.79 17.66 1.46
C GLY A 56 14.19 17.19 0.06
N ASN A 57 15.30 16.47 -0.09
CA ASN A 57 15.70 15.90 -1.38
C ASN A 57 14.91 14.63 -1.68
N ALA A 58 14.50 14.46 -2.95
CA ALA A 58 13.75 13.28 -3.37
C ALA A 58 14.56 11.99 -3.19
N VAL A 59 13.92 10.97 -2.62
CA VAL A 59 14.45 9.62 -2.57
C VAL A 59 14.18 8.96 -3.92
N LEU A 60 15.22 8.33 -4.49
CA LEU A 60 15.13 7.67 -5.78
C LEU A 60 14.95 6.15 -5.63
N ASP A 61 14.19 5.55 -6.54
CA ASP A 61 14.05 4.11 -6.68
C ASP A 61 15.27 3.50 -7.39
N ARG A 62 15.23 2.18 -7.63
CA ARG A 62 16.32 1.45 -8.32
C ARG A 62 16.53 1.86 -9.78
N ASN A 63 15.59 2.62 -10.35
CA ASN A 63 15.62 3.12 -11.72
C ASN A 63 15.89 4.63 -11.76
N GLU A 64 16.40 5.22 -10.66
CA GLU A 64 16.70 6.65 -10.53
C GLU A 64 15.46 7.56 -10.65
N LYS A 65 14.26 7.04 -10.36
CA LYS A 65 13.02 7.83 -10.35
C LYS A 65 12.62 8.21 -8.95
N GLU A 66 12.09 9.42 -8.79
CA GLU A 66 11.51 9.85 -7.51
C GLU A 66 10.42 8.87 -7.07
N ILE A 67 10.41 8.54 -5.78
CA ILE A 67 9.34 7.76 -5.18
C ILE A 67 8.14 8.68 -4.95
N VAL A 68 7.13 8.52 -5.79
CA VAL A 68 5.89 9.33 -5.76
C VAL A 68 4.71 8.45 -5.36
N PHE A 69 3.92 8.92 -4.40
CA PHE A 69 2.67 8.27 -4.01
C PHE A 69 1.61 8.56 -5.08
N TRP A 70 0.86 7.53 -5.48
CA TRP A 70 -0.22 7.68 -6.46
C TRP A 70 -1.58 7.69 -5.77
N GLN A 71 -2.58 8.28 -6.42
CA GLN A 71 -3.95 8.19 -5.93
C GLN A 71 -4.49 6.78 -6.21
N ASN A 72 -4.98 6.09 -5.18
CA ASN A 72 -5.51 4.73 -5.31
C ASN A 72 -6.68 4.73 -6.33
N PRO A 73 -6.58 3.96 -7.44
CA PRO A 73 -7.52 4.05 -8.56
C PRO A 73 -8.93 3.65 -8.12
N GLU A 74 -10.00 4.14 -8.75
CA GLU A 74 -11.38 3.78 -8.36
C GLU A 74 -11.69 2.29 -8.49
N LYS A 75 -11.04 1.62 -9.45
CA LYS A 75 -11.17 0.18 -9.73
C LYS A 75 -9.84 -0.40 -10.22
N THR A 76 -9.66 -1.70 -10.01
CA THR A 76 -8.52 -2.43 -10.57
C THR A 76 -8.64 -2.49 -12.11
N THR A 77 -7.58 -2.07 -12.79
CA THR A 77 -7.39 -2.20 -14.24
C THR A 77 -6.22 -3.12 -14.60
N PHE A 78 -5.52 -3.66 -13.60
CA PHE A 78 -4.56 -4.73 -13.80
C PHE A 78 -5.26 -5.98 -14.32
N GLU A 79 -4.68 -6.58 -15.36
CA GLU A 79 -5.21 -7.79 -16.00
C GLU A 79 -4.29 -8.98 -15.69
N GLY A 80 -4.91 -10.15 -15.49
CA GLY A 80 -4.20 -11.39 -15.19
C GLY A 80 -3.86 -11.57 -13.69
N TYR A 81 -3.04 -12.57 -13.42
CA TYR A 81 -2.52 -12.84 -12.08
C TYR A 81 -1.15 -12.18 -11.90
N ILE A 82 -0.84 -11.78 -10.68
CA ILE A 82 0.49 -11.30 -10.33
C ILE A 82 1.41 -12.52 -10.22
N ASP A 83 2.43 -12.56 -11.06
CA ASP A 83 3.46 -13.60 -11.05
C ASP A 83 4.79 -13.07 -11.61
N ASN A 84 5.78 -13.94 -11.80
CA ASN A 84 7.09 -13.55 -12.32
C ASN A 84 7.07 -13.01 -13.76
N ASN A 85 6.08 -13.40 -14.57
CA ASN A 85 5.91 -12.97 -15.96
C ASN A 85 4.96 -11.76 -16.08
N ASN A 86 4.09 -11.56 -15.09
CA ASN A 86 3.17 -10.43 -14.99
C ASN A 86 3.32 -9.77 -13.60
N PRO A 87 4.42 -9.04 -13.37
CA PRO A 87 4.68 -8.43 -12.08
C PRO A 87 3.61 -7.38 -11.75
N ALA A 88 3.37 -7.18 -10.45
CA ALA A 88 2.36 -6.23 -9.97
C ALA A 88 2.64 -4.81 -10.49
N GLN A 89 1.64 -4.21 -11.13
CA GLN A 89 1.60 -2.79 -11.47
C GLN A 89 0.67 -2.12 -10.46
N ASN A 90 1.22 -1.77 -9.31
CA ASN A 90 0.44 -1.39 -8.12
C ASN A 90 -0.48 -0.18 -8.37
N GLU A 91 -0.09 0.71 -9.27
CA GLU A 91 -0.84 1.87 -9.71
C GLU A 91 -2.16 1.51 -10.43
N LYS A 92 -2.25 0.27 -10.95
CA LYS A 92 -3.44 -0.27 -11.62
C LYS A 92 -4.31 -1.12 -10.69
N ILE A 93 -3.92 -1.30 -9.44
CA ILE A 93 -4.60 -2.17 -8.49
C ILE A 93 -5.35 -1.32 -7.47
N ARG A 94 -6.66 -1.57 -7.30
CA ARG A 94 -7.43 -0.96 -6.22
C ARG A 94 -7.08 -1.64 -4.91
N PHE A 95 -6.72 -0.84 -3.90
CA PHE A 95 -6.68 -1.26 -2.49
C PHE A 95 -7.95 -0.77 -1.79
N PRO A 96 -9.00 -1.61 -1.62
CA PRO A 96 -10.30 -1.15 -1.11
C PRO A 96 -10.24 -0.37 0.20
N PHE A 97 -9.38 -0.78 1.14
CA PHE A 97 -9.25 -0.18 2.48
C PHE A 97 -8.63 1.24 2.41
N ALA A 98 -7.86 1.51 1.36
CA ALA A 98 -7.23 2.80 1.14
C ALA A 98 -8.17 3.85 0.51
N LYS A 99 -9.40 3.49 0.12
CA LYS A 99 -10.36 4.43 -0.51
C LYS A 99 -9.72 5.23 -1.66
N ASP A 100 -10.02 6.51 -1.85
CA ASP A 100 -9.41 7.41 -2.84
C ASP A 100 -8.13 8.10 -2.34
N ASN A 101 -7.53 7.61 -1.25
CA ASN A 101 -6.32 8.17 -0.65
C ASN A 101 -5.09 7.97 -1.55
N TYR A 102 -4.03 8.70 -1.22
CA TYR A 102 -2.71 8.49 -1.81
C TYR A 102 -2.03 7.29 -1.17
N VAL A 103 -1.35 6.48 -1.98
CA VAL A 103 -0.69 5.26 -1.55
C VAL A 103 0.69 5.10 -2.15
N TRP A 104 1.57 4.41 -1.43
CA TRP A 104 2.82 3.90 -1.96
C TRP A 104 3.07 2.49 -1.41
N VAL A 105 3.40 1.55 -2.30
CA VAL A 105 3.74 0.17 -1.94
C VAL A 105 5.26 0.03 -1.91
N CYS A 106 5.77 -0.46 -0.79
CA CYS A 106 7.20 -0.62 -0.53
C CYS A 106 7.51 -2.03 0.01
N SER A 107 8.79 -2.36 0.13
CA SER A 107 9.20 -3.60 0.82
C SER A 107 8.99 -3.46 2.33
N ILE A 108 8.62 -4.54 3.01
CA ILE A 108 8.57 -4.57 4.49
C ILE A 108 9.90 -4.16 5.14
N TYR A 109 11.02 -4.39 4.43
CA TYR A 109 12.37 -4.09 4.90
C TYR A 109 12.82 -2.64 4.63
N PHE A 110 12.01 -1.84 3.93
CA PHE A 110 12.32 -0.43 3.69
C PHE A 110 12.11 0.36 4.99
N SER A 111 13.17 0.91 5.59
CA SER A 111 13.07 1.73 6.81
C SER A 111 12.54 3.13 6.49
N LEU A 112 11.64 3.66 7.32
CA LEU A 112 11.10 5.02 7.24
C LEU A 112 11.79 6.02 8.18
N ASP A 113 12.69 5.55 9.04
CA ASP A 113 13.24 6.34 10.15
C ASP A 113 13.96 7.63 9.73
N ASP A 114 14.42 7.73 8.48
CA ASP A 114 15.11 8.90 7.93
C ASP A 114 14.29 9.68 6.89
N TYR A 115 13.07 9.22 6.58
CA TYR A 115 12.28 9.77 5.49
C TYR A 115 11.09 10.61 5.94
N TYR A 116 10.65 11.46 5.02
CA TYR A 116 9.55 12.39 5.16
C TYR A 116 8.68 12.34 3.92
N LEU A 117 7.42 12.69 4.07
CA LEU A 117 6.52 12.96 2.96
C LEU A 117 6.57 14.45 2.63
N LYS A 118 6.93 14.79 1.40
CA LYS A 118 6.79 16.13 0.83
C LYS A 118 5.48 16.21 0.04
N ILE A 119 4.65 17.20 0.36
CA ILE A 119 3.37 17.43 -0.33
C ILE A 119 3.47 18.73 -1.11
N GLU A 120 3.24 18.67 -2.42
CA GLU A 120 3.32 19.81 -3.34
C GLU A 120 2.01 19.91 -4.14
N LYS A 121 1.60 21.12 -4.52
CA LYS A 121 0.48 21.31 -5.46
C LYS A 121 0.93 20.99 -6.88
N ILE A 122 0.07 20.32 -7.65
CA ILE A 122 0.23 20.20 -9.11
C ILE A 122 -0.78 21.13 -9.78
N GLY A 123 -0.28 22.18 -10.43
CA GLY A 123 -1.11 23.19 -11.09
C GLY A 123 -1.82 24.15 -10.11
N ASP A 124 -2.77 24.93 -10.64
CA ASP A 124 -3.52 25.91 -9.85
C ASP A 124 -4.66 25.25 -9.07
N ILE A 125 -4.49 25.17 -7.75
CA ILE A 125 -5.55 24.77 -6.81
C ILE A 125 -5.85 25.96 -5.88
N PRO A 126 -6.60 26.98 -6.38
CA PRO A 126 -6.76 28.27 -5.71
C PRO A 126 -7.62 28.21 -4.44
N GLN A 127 -8.32 27.09 -4.21
CA GLN A 127 -9.25 26.92 -3.10
C GLN A 127 -8.63 26.41 -1.78
N TYR A 128 -7.34 26.03 -1.77
CA TYR A 128 -6.68 25.45 -0.59
C TYR A 128 -5.45 26.23 -0.14
N ARG A 129 -5.33 26.45 1.17
CA ARG A 129 -4.13 27.05 1.79
C ARG A 129 -3.10 25.98 2.11
N LEU A 130 -2.44 25.49 1.07
CA LEU A 130 -1.27 24.63 1.21
C LEU A 130 0.01 25.48 1.08
N PRO A 131 1.01 25.30 1.97
CA PRO A 131 2.36 25.83 1.72
C PRO A 131 2.93 25.18 0.43
N ASP A 132 3.92 25.83 -0.20
CA ASP A 132 4.58 25.30 -1.41
C ASP A 132 5.05 23.86 -1.22
N TYR A 133 5.50 23.53 0.00
CA TYR A 133 5.54 22.18 0.49
C TYR A 133 5.42 22.07 2.02
N LYS A 134 4.96 20.91 2.49
CA LYS A 134 5.01 20.49 3.91
C LYS A 134 5.76 19.18 4.01
N LEU A 135 6.73 19.10 4.94
CA LEU A 135 7.41 17.85 5.30
C LEU A 135 6.69 17.21 6.48
N ILE A 136 6.34 15.94 6.34
CA ILE A 136 5.70 15.14 7.38
C ILE A 136 6.59 13.96 7.68
N LYS A 137 7.05 13.85 8.93
CA LYS A 137 7.89 12.73 9.34
C LYS A 137 7.10 11.43 9.21
N LEU A 138 7.69 10.45 8.55
CA LEU A 138 7.17 9.09 8.48
C LEU A 138 7.79 8.24 9.59
N TYR A 139 7.01 7.27 10.07
CA TYR A 139 7.41 6.31 11.10
C TYR A 139 7.10 4.90 10.64
N GLU A 140 7.80 3.91 11.18
CA GLU A 140 7.58 2.49 10.86
C GLU A 140 6.12 2.03 11.06
N VAL A 141 5.41 2.62 12.01
CA VAL A 141 3.97 2.38 12.27
C VAL A 141 3.07 2.81 11.11
N ASP A 142 3.53 3.70 10.23
CA ASP A 142 2.79 4.16 9.06
C ASP A 142 2.80 3.12 7.91
N LYS A 143 3.67 2.10 7.98
CA LYS A 143 3.65 0.96 7.04
C LYS A 143 2.61 -0.07 7.47
N PHE A 144 1.65 -0.31 6.60
CA PHE A 144 0.72 -1.42 6.75
C PHE A 144 1.17 -2.61 5.91
N HIS A 145 1.38 -3.77 6.52
CA HIS A 145 1.78 -4.96 5.75
C HIS A 145 0.64 -5.46 4.88
N LEU A 146 1.00 -5.80 3.65
CA LEU A 146 0.08 -6.32 2.65
C LEU A 146 -0.05 -7.85 2.80
N CYS A 147 -1.28 -8.38 2.76
CA CYS A 147 -1.56 -9.83 2.83
C CYS A 147 -2.64 -10.31 1.84
N ASP A 148 -2.56 -11.61 1.54
CA ASP A 148 -3.19 -12.53 0.56
C ASP A 148 -4.20 -11.99 -0.47
N SER A 149 -5.08 -11.06 -0.09
CA SER A 149 -6.18 -10.67 -0.98
C SER A 149 -6.54 -9.19 -1.03
N TYR A 150 -5.85 -8.31 -0.28
CA TYR A 150 -6.20 -6.87 -0.16
C TYR A 150 -7.68 -6.61 0.17
N LYS A 151 -8.40 -7.64 0.63
CA LYS A 151 -9.84 -7.59 0.84
C LYS A 151 -10.14 -6.68 1.99
N ASN A 152 -11.09 -5.76 1.80
CA ASN A 152 -11.51 -4.79 2.81
C ASN A 152 -11.72 -5.41 4.19
N GLU A 153 -12.28 -6.62 4.24
CA GLU A 153 -12.60 -7.32 5.47
C GLU A 153 -11.37 -7.64 6.33
N ASP A 154 -10.20 -7.83 5.73
CA ASP A 154 -8.99 -8.26 6.43
C ASP A 154 -8.24 -7.07 7.07
N TYR A 155 -8.53 -5.84 6.63
CA TYR A 155 -7.86 -4.60 7.06
C TYR A 155 -8.70 -3.80 8.06
N HIS A 156 -9.97 -4.18 8.27
CA HIS A 156 -10.92 -3.51 9.16
C HIS A 156 -11.47 -4.39 10.29
N LYS A 157 -11.06 -5.67 10.39
CA LYS A 157 -11.53 -6.59 11.44
C LYS A 157 -10.48 -6.75 12.53
N ASP A 158 -10.88 -6.46 13.76
CA ASP A 158 -10.07 -6.65 14.97
C ASP A 158 -10.11 -8.14 15.38
N PHE A 159 -9.32 -8.99 14.72
CA PHE A 159 -9.20 -10.39 15.08
C PHE A 159 -8.19 -10.58 16.22
N GLY A 160 -8.55 -10.19 17.44
CA GLY A 160 -7.96 -10.65 18.71
C GLY A 160 -6.47 -10.39 18.97
N SER A 161 -5.68 -10.01 17.96
CA SER A 161 -4.27 -9.60 18.02
C SER A 161 -3.73 -9.33 16.59
N ARG A 162 -4.16 -8.25 15.90
CA ARG A 162 -3.32 -7.42 14.98
C ARG A 162 -4.14 -6.49 14.05
N ARG A 163 -3.75 -5.21 14.16
CA ARG A 163 -3.73 -4.13 13.14
C ARG A 163 -5.06 -3.53 12.68
N LEU A 164 -5.52 -2.54 13.45
CA LEU A 164 -6.37 -1.47 12.95
C LEU A 164 -5.59 -0.65 11.91
N TYR A 165 -6.00 -0.73 10.64
CA TYR A 165 -5.51 0.18 9.61
C TYR A 165 -5.88 1.64 9.98
N LYS A 166 -4.90 2.53 9.94
CA LYS A 166 -5.10 3.97 10.06
C LYS A 166 -4.20 4.70 9.06
N PRO A 167 -4.76 5.48 8.12
CA PRO A 167 -3.94 6.29 7.22
C PRO A 167 -3.26 7.43 7.98
N ILE A 168 -2.17 7.93 7.43
CA ILE A 168 -1.61 9.23 7.84
C ILE A 168 -2.64 10.29 7.45
N GLU A 169 -3.23 10.92 8.46
CA GLU A 169 -4.29 11.92 8.29
C GLU A 169 -3.70 13.32 8.27
N ILE A 170 -4.03 14.08 7.22
CA ILE A 170 -3.55 15.43 7.00
C ILE A 170 -4.75 16.31 6.71
N ILE A 171 -5.07 17.18 7.67
CA ILE A 171 -6.17 18.12 7.56
C ILE A 171 -5.65 19.45 7.02
N ILE A 172 -6.28 19.95 5.96
CA ILE A 172 -5.95 21.22 5.30
C ILE A 172 -7.10 22.20 5.50
N ASP A 173 -6.77 23.44 5.86
CA ASP A 173 -7.73 24.52 5.94
C ASP A 173 -8.06 25.09 4.55
N LYS A 174 -9.34 25.36 4.34
CA LYS A 174 -9.82 26.10 3.18
C LYS A 174 -9.46 27.59 3.32
N ILE A 175 -9.20 28.26 2.21
CA ILE A 175 -9.02 29.73 2.18
C ILE A 175 -10.37 30.41 2.44
#